data_AF-A0A1V5XFE8-F1
#
_entry.id   AF-A0A1V5XFE8-F1
#
_cell.length_a   1.000
_cell.length_b   1.000
_cell.length_c   1.000
_cell.angle_alpha   90.00
_cell.angle_beta   90.00
_cell.angle_gamma   90.00
#
_symmetry.space_group_name_H-M   'P 1'
#
loop_
_entity.id
_entity.type
_entity.pdbx_description
1 polymer ?
#
loop_
_entity_poly.entity_id
_entity_poly.type
_entity_poly.pdbx_seq_one_letter_code
_entity_poly.pdbx_strand_id
1 'polypeptide(L)' 'MSKKYRKSRLLDPEAYDALNKLKFECAADLGLTQYCKENNDHYKGDLTARENGSQGGPIGGEMVKRMIATYERNSRL' A
#
# COMPACT_ATOMS: atom_id res chain seq x y z
N MET A 1 -8.21 6.55 22.87
CA MET A 1 -6.78 6.19 22.74
C MET A 1 -6.45 6.10 21.25
N SER A 2 -5.51 6.90 20.75
CA SER A 2 -5.07 6.77 19.35
C SER A 2 -4.22 5.51 19.23
N LYS A 3 -4.65 4.51 18.43
CA LYS A 3 -3.84 3.31 18.19
C LYS A 3 -2.53 3.73 17.54
N LYS A 4 -1.42 3.56 18.27
CA LYS A 4 -0.07 3.88 17.79
C LYS A 4 0.40 2.77 16.85
N TYR A 5 -0.03 2.84 15.60
CA TYR A 5 0.38 1.86 14.60
C TYR A 5 1.85 2.00 14.24
N ARG A 6 2.56 0.87 14.20
CA ARG A 6 3.95 0.85 13.77
C ARG A 6 4.03 1.16 12.28
N LYS A 7 4.83 2.17 11.90
CA LYS A 7 5.15 2.44 10.49
C LYS A 7 5.87 1.25 9.86
N SER A 8 5.70 1.07 8.54
CA SER A 8 6.49 0.15 7.75
C SER A 8 7.96 0.56 7.80
N ARG A 9 8.86 -0.41 7.90
CA ARG A 9 10.30 -0.15 7.82
C ARG A 9 10.68 -0.10 6.34
N LEU A 10 10.81 1.10 5.81
CA LEU A 10 11.21 1.35 4.43
C LEU A 10 12.73 1.46 4.32
N LEU A 11 13.26 1.24 3.13
CA LEU A 11 14.67 1.50 2.81
C LEU A 11 14.98 3.00 2.95
N ASP A 12 14.07 3.83 2.45
CA ASP A 12 14.06 5.27 2.65
C ASP A 12 12.87 5.65 3.56
N PRO A 13 13.12 6.03 4.83
CA PRO A 13 12.06 6.46 5.74
C PRO A 13 11.29 7.71 5.28
N GLU A 14 11.91 8.61 4.51
CA GLU A 14 11.28 9.85 4.04
C GLU A 14 10.23 9.57 2.97
N ALA A 15 10.37 8.47 2.23
CA ALA A 15 9.40 8.03 1.23
C ALA A 15 8.06 7.53 1.82
N TYR A 16 7.92 7.42 3.16
CA TYR A 16 6.74 6.84 3.81
C TYR A 16 5.43 7.52 3.40
N ASP A 17 5.38 8.85 3.45
CA ASP A 17 4.15 9.58 3.15
C ASP A 17 3.82 9.52 1.65
N ALA A 18 4.84 9.55 0.78
CA ALA A 18 4.67 9.38 -0.67
C ALA A 18 4.15 7.98 -1.03
N LEU A 19 4.72 6.93 -0.44
CA LEU A 19 4.26 5.55 -0.66
C LEU A 19 2.85 5.31 -0.09
N ASN A 20 2.52 5.93 1.04
CA ASN A 20 1.16 5.89 1.56
C ASN A 20 0.17 6.57 0.60
N LYS A 21 0.51 7.73 0.05
CA LYS A 21 -0.32 8.39 -0.96
C LYS A 21 -0.51 7.51 -2.20
N LEU A 22 0.58 6.95 -2.73
CA LEU A 22 0.53 6.02 -3.87
C LEU A 22 -0.36 4.80 -3.58
N LYS A 23 -0.25 4.20 -2.38
CA LYS A 23 -1.10 3.09 -1.95
C LYS A 23 -2.58 3.46 -2.01
N PHE A 24 -2.94 4.65 -1.55
CA PHE A 24 -4.32 5.14 -1.57
C PHE A 24 -4.82 5.42 -2.99
N GLU A 25 -3.99 5.99 -3.86
CA GLU A 25 -4.31 6.18 -5.27
C GLU A 25 -4.57 4.84 -5.97
N CYS A 26 -3.65 3.86 -5.82
CA CYS A 26 -3.84 2.52 -6.37
C CYS A 26 -5.10 1.84 -5.82
N ALA A 27 -5.38 1.98 -4.52
CA ALA A 27 -6.57 1.41 -3.91
C ALA A 27 -7.86 2.08 -4.41
N ALA A 28 -7.84 3.40 -4.63
CA ALA A 28 -8.97 4.13 -5.19
C ALA A 28 -9.27 3.69 -6.62
N ASP A 29 -8.24 3.60 -7.46
CA ASP A 29 -8.37 3.17 -8.86
C ASP A 29 -8.91 1.73 -9.00
N LEU A 30 -8.63 0.88 -8.00
CA LEU A 30 -9.11 -0.50 -7.96
C LEU A 30 -10.45 -0.67 -7.24
N GLY A 31 -11.01 0.38 -6.61
CA GLY A 31 -12.20 0.25 -5.75
C GLY A 31 -11.97 -0.56 -4.47
N LEU A 32 -10.75 -0.54 -3.95
CA LEU A 32 -10.27 -1.36 -2.82
C LEU A 32 -9.89 -0.55 -1.57
N THR A 33 -10.31 0.72 -1.49
CA THR A 33 -9.93 1.62 -0.38
C THR A 33 -10.33 1.11 1.00
N GLN A 34 -11.41 0.32 1.13
CA GLN A 34 -11.79 -0.32 2.39
C GLN A 34 -10.72 -1.27 2.97
N TYR A 35 -9.79 -1.75 2.14
CA TYR A 35 -8.72 -2.64 2.55
C TYR A 35 -7.43 -1.91 2.98
N CYS A 36 -7.39 -0.57 2.85
CA CYS A 36 -6.35 0.27 3.41
C CYS A 36 -6.59 0.45 4.92
N LYS A 37 -5.61 0.06 5.72
CA LYS A 37 -5.67 0.13 7.19
C LYS A 37 -5.90 1.55 7.72
N GLU A 38 -5.40 2.55 7.00
CA GLU A 38 -5.58 3.96 7.37
C GLU A 38 -6.98 4.49 7.00
N ASN A 39 -7.73 3.78 6.14
CA ASN A 39 -9.12 4.08 5.80
C ASN A 39 -10.12 3.35 6.70
N ASN A 40 -9.77 2.14 7.14
CA ASN A 40 -10.61 1.32 7.99
C ASN A 40 -9.76 0.72 9.13
N ASP A 41 -10.10 1.07 10.38
CA ASP A 41 -9.38 0.65 11.60
C ASP A 41 -9.56 -0.85 11.95
N HIS A 42 -10.06 -1.65 11.00
CA HIS A 42 -10.22 -3.08 11.17
C HIS A 42 -8.89 -3.77 11.43
N TYR A 43 -8.82 -4.49 12.56
CA TYR A 43 -7.69 -5.32 12.90
C TYR A 43 -7.63 -6.51 11.93
N LYS A 44 -6.53 -6.61 11.18
CA LYS A 44 -6.31 -7.68 10.18
C LYS A 44 -5.56 -8.90 10.72
N GLY A 45 -5.25 -8.94 12.01
CA GLY A 45 -4.44 -10.01 12.61
C GLY A 45 -5.19 -11.33 12.78
N ASP A 46 -6.52 -11.31 12.79
CA ASP A 46 -7.35 -12.53 12.88
C ASP A 46 -7.66 -13.13 11.50
N LEU A 47 -7.36 -12.41 10.42
CA LEU A 47 -7.55 -12.89 9.04
C LEU A 47 -6.47 -13.89 8.67
N THR A 48 -6.84 -14.90 7.89
CA THR A 48 -5.87 -15.85 7.34
C THR A 48 -4.88 -15.13 6.40
N ALA A 49 -3.69 -15.71 6.25
CA ALA A 49 -2.69 -15.18 5.30
C ALA A 49 -3.25 -15.08 3.87
N ARG A 50 -4.11 -16.05 3.48
CA ARG A 50 -4.78 -16.06 2.18
C ARG A 50 -5.71 -14.86 2.03
N GLU A 51 -6.54 -14.55 3.02
CA GLU A 51 -7.46 -13.41 2.99
C GLU A 51 -6.72 -12.07 2.96
N ASN A 52 -5.71 -11.93 3.82
CA ASN A 52 -4.85 -10.74 3.82
C ASN A 52 -4.19 -10.52 2.45
N GLY A 53 -3.69 -11.60 1.84
CA GLY A 53 -3.14 -11.59 0.49
C GLY A 53 -4.17 -11.21 -0.58
N SER A 54 -5.38 -11.79 -0.54
CA SER A 54 -6.45 -11.48 -1.49
C SER A 54 -6.95 -10.03 -1.40
N GLN A 55 -6.99 -9.46 -0.20
CA GLN A 55 -7.45 -8.07 0.00
C GLN A 55 -6.37 -7.03 -0.32
N GLY A 56 -5.14 -7.22 0.18
CA GLY A 56 -4.05 -6.24 0.06
C GLY A 56 -3.14 -6.45 -1.15
N GLY A 57 -3.05 -7.68 -1.65
CA GLY A 57 -2.17 -8.06 -2.76
C GLY A 57 -2.40 -7.27 -4.04
N PRO A 58 -3.65 -7.09 -4.51
CA PRO A 58 -3.92 -6.30 -5.71
C PRO A 58 -3.43 -4.85 -5.61
N ILE A 59 -3.61 -4.20 -4.44
CA ILE A 59 -3.16 -2.83 -4.18
C ILE A 59 -1.63 -2.76 -4.26
N GLY A 60 -0.93 -3.64 -3.53
CA GLY A 60 0.53 -3.69 -3.54
C GLY A 60 1.12 -4.03 -4.91
N GLY A 61 0.48 -4.93 -5.66
CA GLY A 61 0.89 -5.28 -7.01
C GLY A 61 0.77 -4.11 -7.98
N GLU A 62 -0.30 -3.31 -7.88
CA GLU A 62 -0.48 -2.11 -8.69
C GLU A 62 0.54 -1.01 -8.35
N MET A 63 0.87 -0.83 -7.06
CA MET A 63 1.95 0.07 -6.65
C MET A 63 3.28 -0.33 -7.32
N VAL A 64 3.65 -1.61 -7.28
CA VAL A 64 4.89 -2.10 -7.89
C VAL A 64 4.91 -1.87 -9.40
N LYS A 65 3.80 -2.15 -10.10
CA LYS A 65 3.68 -1.88 -11.54
C LYS A 65 3.92 -0.42 -11.88
N ARG A 66 3.29 0.52 -11.15
CA ARG A 66 3.46 1.97 -11.38
C ARG A 66 4.87 2.45 -11.06
N MET A 67 5.48 1.92 -10.00
CA MET A 67 6.86 2.26 -9.63
C MET A 67 7.84 1.83 -10.71
N ILE A 68 7.73 0.59 -11.20
CA ILE A 68 8.58 0.09 -12.30
C ILE A 68 8.35 0.89 -13.57
N ALA A 69 7.10 1.08 -13.99
CA ALA A 69 6.78 1.86 -15.19
C ALA A 69 7.26 3.32 -15.11
N THR A 70 7.30 3.91 -13.91
CA THR A 70 7.85 5.27 -13.71
C THR A 70 9.37 5.26 -13.77
N TYR A 71 10.01 4.26 -13.17
CA TYR A 71 11.45 4.07 -13.29
C TYR A 71 11.86 3.88 -14.76
N GLU A 72 11.24 2.97 -15.50
CA GLU A 72 11.54 2.73 -16.92
C GLU A 72 11.35 3.99 -17.80
N ARG A 73 10.35 4.82 -17.51
CA ARG A 73 10.12 6.09 -18.23
C ARG A 73 11.20 7.14 -17.92
N ASN A 74 11.66 7.21 -16.68
CA ASN A 74 12.61 8.21 -16.21
C ASN A 74 14.07 7.79 -16.44
N SER A 75 14.34 6.49 -16.43
CA SER A 75 15.66 5.87 -16.59
C SER A 75 16.00 5.58 -18.05
N ARG A 76 15.44 6.33 -19.01
CA ARG A 76 15.84 6.23 -20.42
C ARG A 76 17.37 6.41 -20.54
N LEU A 77 18.05 5.28 -20.74
CA LEU A 77 19.21 5.16 -21.62
C LEU A 77 18.80 5.54 -23.05
#